data_AF-A0A359MST0-F1
#
_entry.id   AF-A0A359MST0-F1
#
_cell.length_a   1.000
_cell.length_b   1.000
_cell.length_c   1.000
_cell.angle_alpha   90.00
_cell.angle_beta   90.00
_cell.angle_gamma   90.00
#
_symmetry.space_group_name_H-M   'P 1'
#
loop_
_entity.id
_entity.type
_entity.pdbx_description
1 polymer ?
#
loop_
_entity_poly.entity_id
_entity_poly.type
_entity_poly.pdbx_seq_one_letter_code
_entity_poly.pdbx_strand_id
1 'polypeptide(L)' 'EYVVVHELVHLLEGSHNKVFKAYMDQFLPNWRTMKKELNS' A
#
# COMPACT_ATOMS: atom_id res chain seq x y z
N GLU A 1 5.45 -8.75 2.06
CA GLU A 1 5.63 -7.38 2.56
C GLU A 1 4.45 -6.46 2.28
N TYR A 2 3.89 -6.48 1.06
CA TYR A 2 2.71 -5.68 0.68
C TYR A 2 1.57 -5.69 1.72
N VAL A 3 1.11 -6.87 2.14
CA VAL A 3 -0.02 -6.99 3.10
C VAL A 3 0.31 -6.31 4.44
N VAL A 4 1.50 -6.55 5.00
CA VAL A 4 1.89 -5.94 6.28
C VAL A 4 1.96 -4.41 6.17
N VAL A 5 2.63 -3.88 5.15
CA VAL A 5 2.71 -2.43 4.94
C VAL A 5 1.33 -1.83 4.68
N HIS A 6 0.47 -2.50 3.91
CA HIS A 6 -0.90 -2.07 3.64
C HIS A 6 -1.72 -1.89 4.92
N GLU A 7 -1.72 -2.90 5.79
CA GLU A 7 -2.45 -2.84 7.07
C GLU A 7 -1.84 -1.79 8.01
N LEU A 8 -0.52 -1.60 8.01
CA LEU A 8 0.12 -0.55 8.81
C LEU A 8 -0.22 0.85 8.30
N VAL A 9 -0.30 1.06 6.98
CA VAL A 9 -0.71 2.34 6.40
C VAL A 9 -2.17 2.67 6.76
N HIS A 10 -3.02 1.66 6.98
CA HIS A 10 -4.38 1.89 7.47
C HIS A 10 -4.47 2.54 8.84
N LEU A 11 -3.40 2.48 9.65
CA LEU A 11 -3.32 3.24 10.90
C LEU A 11 -3.16 4.76 10.66
N LEU A 12 -2.62 5.17 9.51
CA LEU A 12 -2.41 6.57 9.13
C LEU A 12 -3.53 7.10 8.23
N GLU A 13 -4.11 6.26 7.39
CA GLU A 13 -5.20 6.61 6.47
C GLU A 13 -6.14 5.42 6.25
N GLY A 14 -7.39 5.54 6.70
CA GLY A 14 -8.37 4.45 6.66
C GLY A 14 -8.94 4.15 5.27
N SER A 15 -8.83 5.06 4.30
CA SER A 15 -9.38 4.89 2.96
C SER A 15 -8.30 4.74 1.89
N HIS A 16 -8.54 4.01 0.79
CA HIS A 16 -7.55 3.86 -0.29
C HIS A 16 -7.45 5.08 -1.24
N ASN A 17 -7.53 6.28 -0.69
CA ASN A 17 -7.55 7.55 -1.40
C ASN A 17 -6.12 7.97 -1.88
N LYS A 18 -5.95 9.23 -2.32
CA LYS A 18 -4.65 9.75 -2.78
C LYS A 18 -3.58 9.78 -1.66
N VAL A 19 -3.99 10.06 -0.42
CA VAL A 19 -3.11 10.10 0.76
C VAL A 19 -2.59 8.70 1.08
N PHE A 20 -3.46 7.68 1.07
CA PHE A 20 -3.04 6.28 1.24
C PHE A 20 -2.00 5.86 0.21
N LYS A 21 -2.26 6.19 -1.07
CA LYS A 21 -1.33 5.87 -2.15
C LYS A 21 0.01 6.59 -1.98
N ALA A 22 0.01 7.83 -1.48
CA ALA A 22 1.25 8.55 -1.18
C ALA A 22 2.07 7.86 -0.08
N TYR A 23 1.43 7.39 1.00
CA TYR A 23 2.13 6.60 2.02
C TYR A 23 2.63 5.25 1.48
N MET A 24 1.86 4.56 0.64
CA MET A 24 2.33 3.34 -0.01
C MET A 24 3.51 3.61 -0.95
N ASP A 25 3.47 4.70 -1.73
CA ASP A 25 4.58 5.10 -2.61
C ASP A 25 5.84 5.45 -1.79
N GLN A 26 5.70 5.99 -0.57
CA GLN A 26 6.80 6.29 0.35
C GLN A 26 7.38 5.04 1.04
N PHE A 27 6.54 4.19 1.62
CA PHE A 27 6.97 3.07 2.45
C PHE A 27 7.22 1.78 1.66
N LEU A 28 6.63 1.66 0.47
CA LEU A 28 6.79 0.49 -0.38
C LEU A 28 6.70 0.89 -1.88
N PRO A 29 7.71 1.55 -2.47
CA PRO A 29 7.64 2.11 -3.82
C PRO A 29 7.18 1.14 -4.93
N ASN A 30 7.45 -0.16 -4.74
CA ASN A 30 7.11 -1.22 -5.70
C ASN A 30 5.76 -1.92 -5.42
N TRP A 31 4.92 -1.37 -4.53
CA TRP A 31 3.68 -2.00 -4.07
C TRP A 31 2.70 -2.34 -5.20
N ARG A 32 2.72 -1.58 -6.30
CA ARG A 32 1.84 -1.79 -7.46
C ARG A 32 2.16 -3.10 -8.19
N THR A 33 3.44 -3.43 -8.31
CA THR A 33 3.90 -4.70 -8.89
C THR A 33 3.55 -5.86 -7.96
N MET A 34 3.86 -5.73 -6.67
CA MET A 34 3.52 -6.75 -5.67
C MET A 34 2.00 -7.00 -5.60
N LYS A 35 1.18 -5.95 -5.67
CA LYS A 35 -0.28 -6.07 -5.71
C LYS A 35 -0.75 -6.81 -6.95
N LYS A 36 -0.13 -6.55 -8.11
CA LYS A 36 -0.48 -7.22 -9.37
C LYS A 36 -0.17 -8.72 -9.30
N GLU A 37 0.99 -9.09 -8.76
CA GLU A 37 1.39 -10.48 -8.56
C GLU A 37 0.43 -11.23 -7.61
N LEU A 38 0.00 -10.58 -6.52
CA LEU A 38 -0.96 -11.16 -5.56
C LEU A 38 -2.37 -11.34 -6.12
N ASN A 39 -2.76 -10.56 -7.13
CA ASN A 39 -4.07 -10.62 -7.77
C ASN A 39 -4.10 -11.52 -9.03
N SER A 40 -2.97 -12.17 -9.35
CA SER A 40 -2.84 -13.06 -10.52
C SER A 40 -3.14 -14.52 -10.16
#